data_AF-K9VCM1-F1
#
_entry.id   AF-K9VCM1-F1
#
_cell.length_a   1.000
_cell.length_b   1.000
_cell.length_c   1.000
_cell.angle_alpha   90.00
_cell.angle_beta   90.00
_cell.angle_gamma   90.00
#
_symmetry.space_group_name_H-M   'P 1'
#
loop_
_entity.id
_entity.type
_entity.pdbx_description
1 polymer ?
#
loop_
_entity_poly.entity_id
_entity_poly.type
_entity_poly.pdbx_seq_one_letter_code
_entity_poly.pdbx_strand_id
1 'polypeptide(L)'
;MVLEINRNLRSETLQHNHTHCTANIGFTEEELEQFSWGTRGFFEQMPAKGDGYECYGDNCYGRPEVIQALKYVCNEWVKKYPKPRIGIGDISTAEGATPGHSSHDNGLDVDIALVANTDEEIPLTCYDSKYSRQRTQELVDLFYNNPILRIRRILFNDPQITGVEFCDGHHNHLHVSFISPGIDSAPYSSDRDGDLRLVIPPMQGERVRKLQEDLANVGISVTADGIFGEQTDAAVRKFQADRNLQVDGIAGFVTQTKLAELSSGQSRGVSSEPSNLKLQDVIDQKRSIPFDDINSGVFVDDRLFCAEIQTILRANHLLEVVDGIYGSKTQEALRNFKASRQLDGGDVLGATTAKALLDAKQGAGKLPDWKGGDKQAAVQAIIKEAHRQGIASQAQIAYILATVQHETAETFQPVKESDFLGEPAAENDRKTLPYYPFYGRGYVQLTHLDNYRKYSDLLSLDLVNNPELVMLPDISLFILVHGMKWGVFTGMKLDDYISESSVDFWSARKIINGIDRAELIEKYAINWQTQLG
;
A
#
# COMPACT_ATOMS: atom_id res chain seq x y z
N MET A 1 19.65 -19.24 -20.80
CA MET A 1 20.65 -19.86 -19.89
C MET A 1 20.45 -19.47 -18.42
N VAL A 2 19.28 -18.93 -18.04
CA VAL A 2 18.91 -18.58 -16.64
C VAL A 2 17.99 -19.65 -16.02
N LEU A 3 17.44 -20.57 -16.82
CA LEU A 3 16.51 -21.61 -16.37
C LEU A 3 17.19 -22.88 -15.81
N GLU A 4 18.52 -22.99 -15.87
CA GLU A 4 19.24 -24.23 -15.49
C GLU A 4 19.99 -24.15 -14.16
N ILE A 5 20.12 -22.95 -13.57
CA ILE A 5 20.80 -22.76 -12.28
C ILE A 5 19.88 -23.12 -11.08
N ASN A 6 18.56 -23.01 -11.23
CA ASN A 6 17.59 -23.25 -10.14
C ASN A 6 17.40 -24.73 -9.75
N ARG A 7 17.96 -25.71 -10.49
CA ARG A 7 17.82 -27.14 -10.14
C ARG A 7 18.91 -27.68 -9.21
N ASN A 8 20.07 -27.04 -9.13
CA ASN A 8 21.25 -27.62 -8.44
C ASN A 8 21.45 -27.17 -6.99
N LEU A 9 20.59 -26.30 -6.43
CA LEU A 9 20.70 -25.84 -5.03
C LEU A 9 19.78 -26.55 -4.03
N ARG A 10 19.07 -27.62 -4.44
CA ARG A 10 18.12 -28.35 -3.58
C ARG A 10 18.66 -29.59 -2.86
N SER A 11 19.97 -29.87 -2.87
CA SER A 11 20.49 -31.14 -2.33
C SER A 11 21.49 -31.06 -1.17
N GLU A 12 21.71 -29.91 -0.54
CA GLU A 12 22.53 -29.85 0.67
C GLU A 12 21.77 -29.27 1.85
N THR A 13 21.29 -30.21 2.67
CA THR A 13 20.84 -30.07 4.05
C THR A 13 21.70 -29.08 4.85
N LEU A 14 21.12 -27.95 5.24
CA LEU A 14 21.57 -27.17 6.39
C LEU A 14 20.55 -27.36 7.52
N GLN A 15 20.82 -28.36 8.37
CA GLN A 15 20.38 -28.31 9.76
C GLN A 15 21.03 -27.07 10.39
N HIS A 16 20.24 -26.05 10.72
CA HIS A 16 20.62 -25.03 11.67
C HIS A 16 19.62 -25.05 12.83
N ASN A 17 20.14 -25.42 14.00
CA ASN A 17 19.46 -25.35 15.28
C ASN A 17 19.07 -23.90 15.60
N HIS A 18 17.79 -23.57 15.44
CA HIS A 18 17.20 -22.39 16.08
C HIS A 18 16.58 -22.81 17.41
N THR A 19 17.39 -22.79 18.47
CA THR A 19 16.89 -22.81 19.85
C THR A 19 16.93 -21.36 20.36
N HIS A 20 15.84 -20.61 20.20
CA HIS A 20 15.66 -19.33 20.89
C HIS A 20 14.19 -19.06 21.27
N CYS A 21 13.98 -18.90 22.58
CA CYS A 21 12.92 -18.12 23.25
C CYS A 21 11.43 -18.49 23.11
N THR A 22 11.05 -19.76 22.92
CA THR A 22 9.63 -20.18 22.93
C THR A 22 9.13 -20.77 24.26
N ALA A 23 9.99 -20.88 25.28
CA ALA A 23 9.70 -21.73 26.44
C ALA A 23 8.80 -21.13 27.56
N ASN A 24 8.15 -19.97 27.40
CA ASN A 24 7.39 -19.36 28.51
C ASN A 24 6.00 -18.77 28.18
N ILE A 25 5.43 -18.99 26.99
CA ILE A 25 4.21 -18.28 26.57
C ILE A 25 3.02 -19.19 26.23
N GLY A 26 3.15 -20.51 26.36
CA GLY A 26 1.99 -21.43 26.29
C GLY A 26 1.32 -21.59 24.93
N PHE A 27 1.90 -21.06 23.85
CA PHE A 27 1.41 -21.23 22.48
C PHE A 27 2.19 -22.33 21.74
N THR A 28 1.51 -23.00 20.83
CA THR A 28 2.08 -23.93 19.85
C THR A 28 2.67 -23.18 18.65
N GLU A 29 3.61 -23.79 17.93
CA GLU A 29 4.16 -23.19 16.70
C GLU A 29 3.08 -22.96 15.63
N GLU A 30 2.03 -23.77 15.62
CA GLU A 30 0.87 -23.66 14.72
C GLU A 30 -0.01 -22.43 15.03
N GLU A 31 -0.16 -22.07 16.31
CA GLU A 31 -0.84 -20.83 16.73
C GLU A 31 -0.02 -19.59 16.35
N LEU A 32 1.31 -19.65 16.50
CA LEU A 32 2.22 -18.58 16.09
C LEU A 32 2.25 -18.40 14.56
N GLU A 33 2.15 -19.49 13.81
CA GLU A 33 1.89 -19.42 12.37
C GLU A 33 0.54 -18.75 12.12
N GLN A 34 -0.57 -19.20 12.70
CA GLN A 34 -1.92 -18.60 12.57
C GLN A 34 -1.95 -17.07 12.77
N PHE A 35 -1.24 -16.54 13.77
CA PHE A 35 -1.15 -15.09 14.03
C PHE A 35 -0.35 -14.31 12.97
N SER A 36 0.49 -14.97 12.18
CA SER A 36 1.26 -14.36 11.09
C SER A 36 0.45 -14.19 9.77
N TRP A 37 -0.77 -14.73 9.70
CA TRP A 37 -1.55 -14.88 8.46
C TRP A 37 -2.74 -13.92 8.28
N GLY A 38 -2.96 -12.95 9.18
CA GLY A 38 -3.84 -11.79 8.98
C GLY A 38 -5.22 -12.09 8.34
N THR A 39 -6.14 -12.67 9.10
CA THR A 39 -7.54 -12.88 8.67
C THR A 39 -8.28 -11.53 8.51
N ARG A 40 -8.71 -11.18 7.28
CA ARG A 40 -9.60 -10.05 7.00
C ARG A 40 -11.06 -10.50 6.82
N GLY A 41 -11.98 -9.94 7.62
CA GLY A 41 -13.43 -10.23 7.61
C GLY A 41 -13.95 -10.95 8.87
N PHE A 42 -13.06 -11.32 9.78
CA PHE A 42 -13.39 -11.88 11.09
C PHE A 42 -12.96 -10.85 12.14
N PHE A 43 -13.91 -10.08 12.67
CA PHE A 43 -13.64 -9.34 13.89
C PHE A 43 -14.04 -10.20 15.08
N GLU A 44 -13.06 -10.44 15.95
CA GLU A 44 -13.30 -11.06 17.24
C GLU A 44 -13.79 -10.01 18.21
N GLN A 45 -14.84 -10.36 18.94
CA GLN A 45 -15.24 -9.57 20.08
C GLN A 45 -14.19 -9.73 21.19
N MET A 46 -13.60 -8.63 21.64
CA MET A 46 -12.89 -8.58 22.91
C MET A 46 -13.87 -9.04 24.01
N PRO A 47 -13.53 -10.04 24.84
CA PRO A 47 -14.41 -10.44 25.94
C PRO A 47 -14.71 -9.23 26.83
N ALA A 48 -15.98 -9.04 27.22
CA ALA A 48 -16.41 -7.83 27.93
C ALA A 48 -15.59 -7.50 29.19
N LYS A 49 -15.02 -8.53 29.84
CA LYS A 49 -14.07 -8.39 30.95
C LYS A 49 -13.02 -9.48 30.84
N GLY A 50 -11.83 -9.19 31.36
CA GLY A 50 -10.76 -10.17 31.52
C GLY A 50 -9.72 -9.67 32.52
N ASP A 51 -8.59 -10.37 32.56
CA ASP A 51 -7.51 -10.03 33.48
C ASP A 51 -6.93 -8.65 33.12
N GLY A 52 -7.06 -7.70 34.06
CA GLY A 52 -6.53 -6.35 33.90
C GLY A 52 -7.37 -5.38 33.08
N TYR A 53 -8.54 -5.76 32.56
CA TYR A 53 -9.35 -4.87 31.71
C TYR A 53 -10.87 -5.06 31.81
N GLU A 54 -11.60 -4.04 31.34
CA GLU A 54 -13.05 -4.08 31.09
C GLU A 54 -13.37 -3.28 29.83
N CYS A 55 -14.19 -3.85 28.95
CA CYS A 55 -14.74 -3.17 27.79
C CYS A 55 -15.88 -2.23 28.22
N TYR A 56 -15.91 -1.02 27.68
CA TYR A 56 -17.05 -0.11 27.82
C TYR A 56 -17.63 0.19 26.43
N GLY A 57 -18.92 -0.13 26.25
CA GLY A 57 -19.60 -0.04 24.96
C GLY A 57 -19.70 -1.38 24.23
N ASP A 58 -20.39 -1.37 23.08
CA ASP A 58 -20.66 -2.57 22.28
C ASP A 58 -19.68 -2.74 21.10
N ASN A 59 -18.82 -1.76 20.82
CA ASN A 59 -17.94 -1.74 19.65
C ASN A 59 -16.54 -2.29 19.95
N CYS A 60 -16.42 -3.31 20.78
CA CYS A 60 -15.13 -3.93 21.07
C CYS A 60 -14.83 -5.11 20.14
N TYR A 61 -15.08 -4.95 18.84
CA TYR A 61 -14.73 -5.94 17.83
C TYR A 61 -13.43 -5.51 17.16
N GLY A 62 -12.46 -6.42 17.08
CA GLY A 62 -11.16 -6.12 16.51
C GLY A 62 -10.64 -7.32 15.75
N ARG A 63 -9.55 -7.14 15.02
CA ARG A 63 -8.90 -8.29 14.40
C ARG A 63 -8.36 -9.24 15.47
N PRO A 64 -8.31 -10.55 15.23
CA PRO A 64 -7.77 -11.51 16.20
C PRO A 64 -6.40 -11.11 16.75
N GLU A 65 -5.50 -10.65 15.86
CA GLU A 65 -4.17 -10.20 16.25
C GLU A 65 -4.20 -8.95 17.15
N VAL A 66 -5.17 -8.05 16.94
CA VAL A 66 -5.37 -6.83 17.74
C VAL A 66 -5.95 -7.20 19.10
N ILE A 67 -6.95 -8.07 19.13
CA ILE A 67 -7.52 -8.59 20.38
C ILE A 67 -6.45 -9.29 21.21
N GLN A 68 -5.56 -10.06 20.58
CA GLN A 68 -4.48 -10.75 21.26
C GLN A 68 -3.39 -9.79 21.76
N ALA A 69 -3.02 -8.80 20.95
CA ALA A 69 -2.12 -7.72 21.35
C ALA A 69 -2.66 -6.94 22.55
N LEU A 70 -3.97 -6.66 22.58
CA LEU A 70 -4.63 -5.99 23.70
C LEU A 70 -4.65 -6.85 24.96
N LYS A 71 -5.00 -8.14 24.84
CA LYS A 71 -4.95 -9.09 25.98
C LYS A 71 -3.56 -9.15 26.60
N TYR A 72 -2.49 -9.15 25.79
CA TYR A 72 -1.12 -9.10 26.30
C TYR A 72 -0.87 -7.83 27.13
N VAL A 73 -1.21 -6.66 26.60
CA VAL A 73 -1.02 -5.39 27.32
C VAL A 73 -1.77 -5.41 28.65
N CYS A 74 -3.01 -5.90 28.67
CA CYS A 74 -3.83 -5.99 29.88
C CYS A 74 -3.26 -6.99 30.92
N ASN A 75 -2.72 -8.12 30.45
CA ASN A 75 -2.07 -9.11 31.30
C ASN A 75 -0.75 -8.61 31.89
N GLU A 76 0.06 -7.84 31.14
CA GLU A 76 1.26 -7.21 31.70
C GLU A 76 0.89 -6.08 32.66
N TRP A 77 -0.17 -5.32 32.35
CA TRP A 77 -0.68 -4.27 33.20
C TRP A 77 -1.07 -4.79 34.59
N VAL A 78 -1.90 -5.83 34.66
CA VAL A 78 -2.45 -6.32 35.94
C VAL A 78 -1.37 -6.88 36.88
N LYS A 79 -0.25 -7.37 36.34
CA LYS A 79 0.90 -7.81 37.14
C LYS A 79 1.51 -6.66 37.94
N LYS A 80 1.49 -5.45 37.38
CA LYS A 80 2.02 -4.24 38.02
C LYS A 80 0.96 -3.46 38.78
N TYR A 81 -0.25 -3.39 38.22
CA TYR A 81 -1.39 -2.67 38.75
C TYR A 81 -2.63 -3.56 38.77
N PRO A 82 -2.88 -4.31 39.86
CA PRO A 82 -4.11 -5.08 40.02
C PRO A 82 -5.37 -4.21 39.89
N LYS A 83 -5.25 -2.92 40.25
CA LYS A 83 -6.19 -1.84 39.96
C LYS A 83 -5.45 -0.53 39.64
N PRO A 84 -6.09 0.39 38.88
CA PRO A 84 -7.35 0.21 38.16
C PRO A 84 -7.14 -0.68 36.93
N ARG A 85 -8.20 -1.36 36.49
CA ARG A 85 -8.20 -2.06 35.20
C ARG A 85 -8.14 -1.06 34.05
N ILE A 86 -7.63 -1.50 32.92
CA ILE A 86 -7.66 -0.75 31.66
C ILE A 86 -9.10 -0.75 31.13
N GLY A 87 -9.63 0.44 30.83
CA GLY A 87 -10.89 0.55 30.08
C GLY A 87 -10.63 0.43 28.58
N ILE A 88 -11.22 -0.56 27.93
CA ILE A 88 -11.17 -0.73 26.47
C ILE A 88 -12.44 -0.14 25.86
N GLY A 89 -12.28 0.91 25.06
CA GLY A 89 -13.36 1.61 24.36
C GLY A 89 -13.61 1.05 22.96
N ASP A 90 -13.96 1.94 22.05
CA ASP A 90 -14.27 1.58 20.67
C ASP A 90 -13.05 0.97 19.97
N ILE A 91 -13.24 -0.20 19.36
CA ILE A 91 -12.31 -0.87 18.45
C ILE A 91 -12.90 -0.83 17.04
N SER A 92 -14.03 -1.50 16.83
CA SER A 92 -14.88 -1.45 15.65
C SER A 92 -16.22 -2.14 15.93
N THR A 93 -17.17 -2.07 15.00
CA THR A 93 -18.35 -2.96 15.02
C THR A 93 -18.01 -4.32 14.42
N ALA A 94 -18.86 -5.33 14.65
CA ALA A 94 -18.69 -6.66 14.05
C ALA A 94 -18.57 -6.65 12.51
N GLU A 95 -19.04 -5.59 11.85
CA GLU A 95 -19.01 -5.41 10.40
C GLU A 95 -17.97 -4.36 9.93
N GLY A 96 -17.21 -3.73 10.84
CA GLY A 96 -16.14 -2.80 10.46
C GLY A 96 -16.60 -1.40 10.04
N ALA A 97 -17.68 -0.90 10.63
CA ALA A 97 -18.10 0.48 10.43
C ALA A 97 -18.50 1.08 11.77
N THR A 98 -17.80 2.13 12.20
CA THR A 98 -18.04 2.80 13.47
C THR A 98 -18.62 4.19 13.18
N PRO A 99 -19.90 4.46 13.52
CA PRO A 99 -20.52 5.74 13.20
C PRO A 99 -19.79 6.91 13.89
N GLY A 100 -19.16 7.78 13.10
CA GLY A 100 -18.56 9.05 13.55
C GLY A 100 -17.03 9.12 13.50
N HIS A 101 -16.31 7.98 13.49
CA HIS A 101 -14.85 7.93 13.55
C HIS A 101 -14.31 6.91 12.51
N SER A 102 -13.83 7.39 11.36
CA SER A 102 -13.46 6.54 10.20
C SER A 102 -12.16 5.74 10.35
N SER A 103 -11.37 5.95 11.39
CA SER A 103 -10.17 5.14 11.67
C SER A 103 -10.52 3.72 12.12
N HIS A 104 -11.57 3.57 12.94
CA HIS A 104 -11.93 2.30 13.59
C HIS A 104 -12.53 1.25 12.66
N ASP A 105 -12.87 1.61 11.42
CA ASP A 105 -13.61 0.75 10.48
C ASP A 105 -12.88 -0.57 10.15
N ASN A 106 -11.56 -0.64 10.34
CA ASN A 106 -10.78 -1.81 9.95
C ASN A 106 -10.40 -2.73 11.13
N GLY A 107 -10.83 -2.43 12.37
CA GLY A 107 -10.52 -3.18 13.58
C GLY A 107 -9.03 -3.19 13.97
N LEU A 108 -8.25 -2.18 13.55
CA LEU A 108 -6.84 -1.95 13.89
C LEU A 108 -6.62 -0.82 14.90
N ASP A 109 -7.67 -0.08 15.20
CA ASP A 109 -7.63 1.06 16.09
C ASP A 109 -8.42 0.74 17.35
N VAL A 110 -7.97 1.27 18.48
CA VAL A 110 -8.66 1.10 19.76
C VAL A 110 -8.52 2.33 20.64
N ASP A 111 -9.62 2.73 21.23
CA ASP A 111 -9.63 3.75 22.28
C ASP A 111 -9.38 3.12 23.65
N ILE A 112 -8.43 3.69 24.38
CA ILE A 112 -8.05 3.23 25.72
C ILE A 112 -8.32 4.35 26.72
N ALA A 113 -9.14 4.05 27.74
CA ALA A 113 -9.46 5.01 28.78
C ALA A 113 -8.23 5.38 29.62
N LEU A 114 -8.20 6.63 30.09
CA LEU A 114 -7.13 7.09 30.97
C LEU A 114 -7.23 6.45 32.36
N VAL A 115 -6.08 6.27 33.00
CA VAL A 115 -5.96 5.58 34.29
C VAL A 115 -5.73 6.55 35.45
N ALA A 116 -6.38 6.27 36.57
CA ALA A 116 -6.25 7.07 37.79
C ALA A 116 -4.90 6.83 38.49
N ASN A 117 -4.48 7.77 39.33
CA ASN A 117 -3.35 7.64 40.26
C ASN A 117 -3.70 6.86 41.54
N THR A 118 -4.97 6.44 41.67
CA THR A 118 -5.51 5.56 42.72
C THR A 118 -6.05 4.27 42.09
N ASP A 119 -6.69 3.41 42.88
CA ASP A 119 -7.34 2.17 42.41
C ASP A 119 -8.76 2.39 41.85
N GLU A 120 -9.17 3.65 41.69
CA GLU A 120 -10.49 4.03 41.16
C GLU A 120 -10.57 3.83 39.64
N GLU A 121 -11.66 3.22 39.18
CA GLU A 121 -11.99 3.06 37.75
C GLU A 121 -13.07 4.10 37.40
N ILE A 122 -12.64 5.30 37.04
CA ILE A 122 -13.50 6.45 36.76
C ILE A 122 -13.16 7.08 35.40
N PRO A 123 -14.13 7.69 34.69
CA PRO A 123 -13.84 8.50 33.52
C PRO A 123 -12.93 9.68 33.88
N LEU A 124 -11.94 9.95 33.03
CA LEU A 124 -10.91 10.96 33.26
C LEU A 124 -10.57 11.72 31.98
N THR A 125 -10.07 12.93 32.17
CA THR A 125 -9.33 13.73 31.19
C THR A 125 -7.90 13.92 31.66
N CYS A 126 -6.98 14.28 30.75
CA CYS A 126 -5.59 14.59 31.09
C CYS A 126 -5.42 15.84 31.98
N TYR A 127 -6.51 16.58 32.24
CA TYR A 127 -6.55 17.74 33.12
C TYR A 127 -6.97 17.41 34.55
N ASP A 128 -7.48 16.19 34.81
CA ASP A 128 -7.99 15.82 36.11
C ASP A 128 -6.88 15.55 37.12
N SER A 129 -7.06 16.01 38.37
CA SER A 129 -6.10 15.78 39.46
C SER A 129 -5.87 14.30 39.80
N LYS A 130 -6.84 13.44 39.46
CA LYS A 130 -6.76 12.00 39.64
C LYS A 130 -6.13 11.27 38.45
N TYR A 131 -5.93 11.91 37.30
CA TYR A 131 -5.26 11.29 36.16
C TYR A 131 -3.78 11.04 36.48
N SER A 132 -3.30 9.84 36.14
CA SER A 132 -1.90 9.46 36.36
C SER A 132 -1.11 9.51 35.07
N ARG A 133 -0.34 10.59 34.90
CA ARG A 133 0.62 10.73 33.80
C ARG A 133 1.66 9.61 33.79
N GLN A 134 2.20 9.24 34.95
CA GLN A 134 3.18 8.17 35.05
C GLN A 134 2.62 6.83 34.56
N ARG A 135 1.45 6.43 35.08
CA ARG A 135 0.80 5.17 34.69
C ARG A 135 0.40 5.17 33.21
N THR A 136 0.01 6.34 32.68
CA THR A 136 -0.30 6.51 31.25
C THR A 136 0.94 6.39 30.38
N GLN A 137 2.09 6.96 30.78
CA GLN A 137 3.35 6.76 30.07
C GLN A 137 3.74 5.27 30.04
N GLU A 138 3.64 4.59 31.19
CA GLU A 138 3.95 3.16 31.26
C GLU A 138 3.02 2.30 30.39
N LEU A 139 1.75 2.70 30.26
CA LEU A 139 0.80 2.04 29.36
C LEU A 139 1.16 2.27 27.88
N VAL A 140 1.54 3.51 27.52
CA VAL A 140 2.08 3.82 26.18
C VAL A 140 3.33 2.99 25.88
N ASP A 141 4.24 2.87 26.84
CA ASP A 141 5.45 2.06 26.70
C ASP A 141 5.11 0.57 26.53
N LEU A 142 4.10 0.05 27.23
CA LEU A 142 3.62 -1.33 27.05
C LEU A 142 3.07 -1.57 25.64
N PHE A 143 2.33 -0.61 25.07
CA PHE A 143 1.88 -0.68 23.69
C PHE A 143 3.05 -0.69 22.70
N TYR A 144 4.03 0.21 22.86
CA TYR A 144 5.19 0.24 21.96
C TYR A 144 6.10 -0.99 22.08
N ASN A 145 6.17 -1.60 23.26
CA ASN A 145 6.93 -2.83 23.52
C ASN A 145 6.09 -4.11 23.32
N ASN A 146 4.92 -4.01 22.70
CA ASN A 146 4.06 -5.15 22.44
C ASN A 146 4.75 -6.12 21.46
N PRO A 147 4.97 -7.40 21.85
CA PRO A 147 5.70 -8.35 21.02
C PRO A 147 4.84 -8.98 19.92
N ILE A 148 3.52 -8.74 19.94
CA ILE A 148 2.54 -9.34 19.02
C ILE A 148 2.33 -8.41 17.83
N LEU A 149 1.98 -7.14 18.10
CA LEU A 149 1.79 -6.12 17.06
C LEU A 149 2.54 -4.84 17.39
N ARG A 150 3.16 -4.27 16.36
CA ARG A 150 3.79 -2.95 16.46
C ARG A 150 2.73 -1.85 16.42
N ILE A 151 3.06 -0.71 17.00
CA ILE A 151 2.20 0.47 16.99
C ILE A 151 2.55 1.37 15.81
N ARG A 152 1.53 1.78 15.07
CA ARG A 152 1.64 2.77 13.99
C ARG A 152 1.76 4.16 14.59
N ARG A 153 0.84 4.49 15.49
CA ARG A 153 0.77 5.76 16.22
C ARG A 153 -0.13 5.64 17.44
N ILE A 154 0.01 6.58 18.36
CA ILE A 154 -0.94 6.79 19.45
C ILE A 154 -1.30 8.27 19.46
N LEU A 155 -2.58 8.63 19.42
CA LEU A 155 -3.04 10.02 19.53
C LEU A 155 -3.41 10.33 20.98
N PHE A 156 -2.87 11.42 21.52
CA PHE A 156 -3.20 11.90 22.87
C PHE A 156 -2.76 13.35 23.11
N ASN A 157 -3.51 14.07 23.95
CA ASN A 157 -3.32 15.53 24.13
C ASN A 157 -2.52 15.95 25.37
N ASP A 158 -2.00 15.03 26.18
CA ASP A 158 -1.06 15.40 27.24
C ASP A 158 0.35 15.61 26.65
N PRO A 159 0.85 16.86 26.56
CA PRO A 159 2.13 17.15 25.89
C PRO A 159 3.35 16.61 26.64
N GLN A 160 3.17 16.09 27.87
CA GLN A 160 4.26 15.51 28.66
C GLN A 160 4.39 13.99 28.47
N ILE A 161 3.44 13.35 27.80
CA ILE A 161 3.57 11.94 27.41
C ILE A 161 4.43 11.87 26.15
N THR A 162 5.45 11.01 26.16
CA THR A 162 6.32 10.78 25.01
C THR A 162 5.82 9.61 24.17
N GLY A 163 6.00 9.68 22.86
CA GLY A 163 5.54 8.63 21.93
C GLY A 163 4.08 8.79 21.51
N VAL A 164 3.46 9.96 21.73
CA VAL A 164 2.10 10.26 21.27
C VAL A 164 2.08 11.44 20.30
N GLU A 165 1.07 11.49 19.45
CA GLU A 165 0.79 12.59 18.53
C GLU A 165 -0.40 13.41 19.04
N PHE A 166 -0.31 14.73 18.97
CA PHE A 166 -1.42 15.61 19.34
C PHE A 166 -2.54 15.53 18.30
N CYS A 167 -3.79 15.37 18.75
CA CYS A 167 -4.97 15.46 17.91
C CYS A 167 -6.16 16.00 18.72
N ASP A 168 -6.80 17.06 18.23
CA ASP A 168 -7.91 17.68 18.95
C ASP A 168 -9.02 16.65 19.28
N GLY A 169 -9.61 16.76 20.48
CA GLY A 169 -10.57 15.77 20.99
C GLY A 169 -9.99 14.59 21.80
N HIS A 170 -8.69 14.28 21.69
CA HIS A 170 -8.06 13.12 22.37
C HIS A 170 -7.51 13.46 23.76
N HIS A 171 -8.30 14.13 24.59
CA HIS A 171 -7.90 14.53 25.95
C HIS A 171 -8.39 13.56 27.04
N ASN A 172 -9.26 12.60 26.68
CA ASN A 172 -9.92 11.68 27.61
C ASN A 172 -9.69 10.19 27.28
N HIS A 173 -8.92 9.88 26.24
CA HIS A 173 -8.53 8.52 25.85
C HIS A 173 -7.21 8.56 25.06
N LEU A 174 -6.51 7.43 25.00
CA LEU A 174 -5.46 7.16 24.02
C LEU A 174 -6.10 6.49 22.81
N HIS A 175 -5.97 7.07 21.61
CA HIS A 175 -6.33 6.38 20.37
C HIS A 175 -5.10 5.61 19.87
N VAL A 176 -5.11 4.29 19.95
CA VAL A 176 -3.97 3.43 19.60
C VAL A 176 -4.21 2.77 18.24
N SER A 177 -3.32 3.00 17.28
CA SER A 177 -3.37 2.36 15.95
C SER A 177 -2.28 1.28 15.85
N PHE A 178 -2.66 0.03 15.56
CA PHE A 178 -1.72 -1.08 15.33
C PHE A 178 -1.26 -1.17 13.87
N ILE A 179 -0.04 -1.68 13.67
CA ILE A 179 0.47 -2.14 12.37
C ILE A 179 0.09 -3.61 12.22
N SER A 180 -0.84 -3.95 11.33
CA SER A 180 -1.12 -5.35 10.98
C SER A 180 -0.26 -5.80 9.78
N PRO A 181 0.45 -6.94 9.88
CA PRO A 181 1.14 -7.56 8.76
C PRO A 181 0.15 -7.85 7.62
N GLY A 182 0.37 -7.26 6.44
CA GLY A 182 -0.53 -7.40 5.29
C GLY A 182 -1.61 -6.31 5.14
N ILE A 183 -1.66 -5.31 6.03
CA ILE A 183 -2.50 -4.10 5.83
C ILE A 183 -1.66 -2.86 5.57
N ASP A 184 -0.65 -2.65 6.42
CA ASP A 184 0.16 -1.44 6.35
C ASP A 184 1.53 -1.65 5.70
N SER A 185 1.84 -2.86 5.24
CA SER A 185 3.08 -3.16 4.50
C SER A 185 3.08 -2.66 3.05
N ALA A 186 2.00 -2.02 2.57
CA ALA A 186 1.95 -1.37 1.27
C ALA A 186 1.12 -0.06 1.29
N PRO A 187 1.71 1.14 1.19
CA PRO A 187 1.03 2.38 0.79
C PRO A 187 0.59 2.39 -0.69
N TYR A 188 0.53 1.22 -1.35
CA TYR A 188 -0.27 0.97 -2.57
C TYR A 188 -1.34 -0.11 -2.38
N SER A 189 -1.57 -0.55 -1.15
CA SER A 189 -2.88 -1.05 -0.78
C SER A 189 -3.72 0.20 -0.48
N SER A 190 -4.28 0.80 -1.52
CA SER A 190 -5.62 1.37 -1.37
C SER A 190 -6.59 0.20 -1.20
N ASP A 191 -6.48 -0.55 -0.10
CA ASP A 191 -7.46 -1.61 0.22
C ASP A 191 -8.77 -1.02 0.75
N ARG A 192 -9.10 0.19 0.30
CA ARG A 192 -10.46 0.71 0.29
C ARG A 192 -11.34 0.00 -0.76
N ASP A 193 -10.75 -0.83 -1.64
CA ASP A 193 -11.37 -1.20 -2.92
C ASP A 193 -11.91 -2.65 -3.01
N GLY A 194 -11.57 -3.52 -2.05
CA GLY A 194 -12.03 -4.91 -2.07
C GLY A 194 -11.37 -5.80 -3.15
N ASP A 195 -10.18 -5.46 -3.64
CA ASP A 195 -9.43 -6.29 -4.59
C ASP A 195 -8.84 -7.55 -3.93
N LEU A 196 -8.70 -8.64 -4.69
CA LEU A 196 -7.97 -9.85 -4.29
C LEU A 196 -6.86 -10.14 -5.32
N ARG A 197 -5.63 -10.38 -4.88
CA ARG A 197 -4.45 -10.57 -5.75
C ARG A 197 -3.34 -11.35 -5.05
N LEU A 198 -2.35 -11.81 -5.81
CA LEU A 198 -1.11 -12.36 -5.25
C LEU A 198 -0.26 -11.22 -4.68
N VAL A 199 0.08 -11.33 -3.40
CA VAL A 199 0.99 -10.44 -2.66
C VAL A 199 1.94 -11.28 -1.82
N ILE A 200 2.97 -10.70 -1.21
CA ILE A 200 3.89 -11.44 -0.33
C ILE A 200 3.80 -10.90 1.12
N PRO A 201 3.29 -11.70 2.09
CA PRO A 201 2.77 -13.07 1.93
C PRO A 201 1.42 -13.12 1.20
N PRO A 202 1.04 -14.25 0.54
CA PRO A 202 -0.21 -14.39 -0.22
C PRO A 202 -1.44 -13.96 0.57
N MET A 203 -2.41 -13.31 -0.09
CA MET A 203 -3.71 -12.99 0.54
C MET A 203 -4.42 -14.28 0.92
N GLN A 204 -5.07 -14.35 2.08
CA GLN A 204 -5.78 -15.56 2.51
C GLN A 204 -7.16 -15.26 3.13
N GLY A 205 -7.97 -16.30 3.27
CA GLY A 205 -9.24 -16.28 3.99
C GLY A 205 -10.48 -16.47 3.11
N GLU A 206 -11.65 -16.23 3.72
CA GLU A 206 -12.94 -16.61 3.13
C GLU A 206 -13.24 -15.95 1.79
N ARG A 207 -12.79 -14.71 1.59
CA ARG A 207 -12.98 -14.00 0.31
C ARG A 207 -12.16 -14.63 -0.82
N VAL A 208 -10.95 -15.12 -0.50
CA VAL A 208 -10.11 -15.86 -1.44
C VAL A 208 -10.72 -17.23 -1.72
N ARG A 209 -11.18 -17.93 -0.68
CA ARG A 209 -11.89 -19.22 -0.83
C ARG A 209 -13.13 -19.06 -1.71
N LYS A 210 -13.95 -18.04 -1.45
CA LYS A 210 -15.11 -17.69 -2.25
C LYS A 210 -14.74 -17.35 -3.69
N LEU A 211 -13.69 -16.56 -3.92
CA LEU A 211 -13.18 -16.30 -5.26
C LEU A 211 -12.77 -17.60 -5.98
N GLN A 212 -12.05 -18.49 -5.30
CA GLN A 212 -11.63 -19.78 -5.84
C GLN A 212 -12.84 -20.68 -6.15
N GLU A 213 -13.84 -20.71 -5.28
CA GLU A 213 -15.11 -21.41 -5.50
C GLU A 213 -15.87 -20.83 -6.69
N ASP A 214 -16.00 -19.51 -6.78
CA ASP A 214 -16.68 -18.82 -7.88
C ASP A 214 -15.93 -19.06 -9.21
N LEU A 215 -14.58 -19.05 -9.20
CA LEU A 215 -13.73 -19.41 -10.35
C LEU A 215 -13.95 -20.87 -10.76
N ALA A 216 -13.96 -21.80 -9.82
CA ALA A 216 -14.25 -23.21 -10.06
C ALA A 216 -15.66 -23.41 -10.66
N ASN A 217 -16.66 -22.70 -10.13
CA ASN A 217 -18.04 -22.75 -10.59
C ASN A 217 -18.21 -22.26 -12.04
N VAL A 218 -17.41 -21.27 -12.47
CA VAL A 218 -17.40 -20.80 -13.87
C VAL A 218 -16.46 -21.60 -14.77
N GLY A 219 -15.91 -22.72 -14.29
CA GLY A 219 -15.12 -23.67 -15.06
C GLY A 219 -13.61 -23.41 -15.10
N ILE A 220 -13.08 -22.56 -14.21
CA ILE A 220 -11.65 -22.30 -14.07
C ILE A 220 -11.09 -23.21 -12.96
N SER A 221 -10.18 -24.11 -13.31
CA SER A 221 -9.58 -25.04 -12.34
C SER A 221 -8.72 -24.29 -11.32
N VAL A 222 -9.12 -24.34 -10.04
CA VAL A 222 -8.36 -23.83 -8.89
C VAL A 222 -8.80 -24.58 -7.64
N THR A 223 -7.88 -24.76 -6.68
CA THR A 223 -8.22 -25.33 -5.37
C THR A 223 -8.76 -24.22 -4.47
N ALA A 224 -9.90 -24.45 -3.81
CA ALA A 224 -10.48 -23.52 -2.85
C ALA A 224 -9.86 -23.68 -1.45
N ASP A 225 -8.54 -23.48 -1.35
CA ASP A 225 -7.77 -23.58 -0.10
C ASP A 225 -7.79 -22.28 0.73
N GLY A 226 -8.41 -21.22 0.21
CA GLY A 226 -8.44 -19.91 0.84
C GLY A 226 -7.12 -19.15 0.72
N ILE A 227 -6.17 -19.57 -0.12
CA ILE A 227 -4.86 -18.95 -0.31
C ILE A 227 -4.71 -18.40 -1.74
N PHE A 228 -4.47 -17.09 -1.86
CA PHE A 228 -4.25 -16.43 -3.14
C PHE A 228 -2.78 -16.58 -3.53
N GLY A 229 -2.35 -17.83 -3.68
CA GLY A 229 -1.02 -18.20 -4.17
C GLY A 229 -0.96 -18.17 -5.69
N GLU A 230 0.17 -18.63 -6.24
CA GLU A 230 0.43 -18.65 -7.69
C GLU A 230 -0.68 -19.35 -8.50
N GLN A 231 -1.29 -20.41 -7.95
CA GLN A 231 -2.38 -21.12 -8.61
C GLN A 231 -3.64 -20.24 -8.75
N THR A 232 -3.97 -19.47 -7.70
CA THR A 232 -5.11 -18.56 -7.69
C THR A 232 -4.86 -17.36 -8.62
N ASP A 233 -3.64 -16.81 -8.64
CA ASP A 233 -3.24 -15.78 -9.62
C ASP A 233 -3.38 -16.28 -11.06
N ALA A 234 -2.84 -17.46 -11.35
CA ALA A 234 -2.97 -18.08 -12.67
C ALA A 234 -4.44 -18.31 -13.06
N ALA A 235 -5.28 -18.73 -12.11
CA ALA A 235 -6.72 -18.91 -12.32
C ALA A 235 -7.43 -17.58 -12.61
N VAL A 236 -7.14 -16.52 -11.84
CA VAL A 236 -7.69 -15.18 -12.08
C VAL A 236 -7.26 -14.64 -13.43
N ARG A 237 -5.96 -14.74 -13.78
CA ARG A 237 -5.46 -14.32 -15.10
C ARG A 237 -6.11 -15.10 -16.24
N LYS A 238 -6.30 -16.40 -16.05
CA LYS A 238 -7.01 -17.24 -17.04
C LYS A 238 -8.45 -16.78 -17.21
N PHE A 239 -9.17 -16.56 -16.11
CA PHE A 239 -10.54 -16.03 -16.16
C PHE A 239 -10.60 -14.69 -16.89
N GLN A 240 -9.71 -13.77 -16.54
CA GLN A 240 -9.61 -12.47 -17.19
C GLN A 240 -9.37 -12.60 -18.70
N ALA A 241 -8.44 -13.47 -19.11
CA ALA A 241 -8.15 -13.74 -20.51
C ALA A 241 -9.37 -14.33 -21.26
N ASP A 242 -9.99 -15.37 -20.69
CA ASP A 242 -11.16 -16.05 -21.28
C ASP A 242 -12.37 -15.10 -21.42
N ARG A 243 -12.43 -14.04 -20.61
CA ARG A 243 -13.51 -13.03 -20.60
C ARG A 243 -13.13 -11.70 -21.25
N ASN A 244 -11.96 -11.59 -21.90
CA ASN A 244 -11.45 -10.37 -22.54
C ASN A 244 -11.33 -9.16 -21.58
N LEU A 245 -10.99 -9.42 -20.31
CA LEU A 245 -10.70 -8.40 -19.30
C LEU A 245 -9.21 -8.02 -19.32
N GLN A 246 -8.83 -7.03 -18.50
CA GLN A 246 -7.41 -6.77 -18.22
C GLN A 246 -6.82 -7.99 -17.51
N VAL A 247 -5.71 -8.54 -18.04
CA VAL A 247 -5.04 -9.72 -17.47
C VAL A 247 -3.96 -9.27 -16.48
N ASP A 248 -4.39 -8.70 -15.36
CA ASP A 248 -3.52 -8.16 -14.31
C ASP A 248 -3.35 -9.10 -13.11
N GLY A 249 -4.14 -10.18 -13.01
CA GLY A 249 -4.15 -11.10 -11.86
C GLY A 249 -4.88 -10.54 -10.64
N ILE A 250 -5.53 -9.38 -10.79
CA ILE A 250 -6.27 -8.71 -9.72
C ILE A 250 -7.77 -9.01 -9.89
N ALA A 251 -8.32 -9.76 -8.96
CA ALA A 251 -9.76 -9.91 -8.81
C ALA A 251 -10.36 -8.67 -8.13
N GLY A 252 -10.40 -7.55 -8.85
CA GLY A 252 -11.03 -6.30 -8.42
C GLY A 252 -12.46 -6.13 -8.89
N PHE A 253 -13.03 -4.91 -8.78
CA PHE A 253 -14.44 -4.63 -9.09
C PHE A 253 -14.91 -5.23 -10.42
N VAL A 254 -14.16 -5.03 -11.52
CA VAL A 254 -14.51 -5.56 -12.86
C VAL A 254 -14.51 -7.09 -12.86
N THR A 255 -13.45 -7.71 -12.35
CA THR A 255 -13.29 -9.17 -12.31
C THR A 255 -14.38 -9.81 -11.46
N GLN A 256 -14.61 -9.28 -10.25
CA GLN A 256 -15.60 -9.81 -9.30
C GLN A 256 -17.04 -9.61 -9.81
N THR A 257 -17.36 -8.44 -10.39
CA THR A 257 -18.68 -8.21 -11.00
C THR A 257 -18.92 -9.21 -12.13
N LYS A 258 -17.93 -9.41 -13.01
CA LYS A 258 -18.07 -10.36 -14.12
C LYS A 258 -18.22 -11.80 -13.65
N LEU A 259 -17.52 -12.16 -12.58
CA LEU A 259 -17.59 -13.48 -11.97
C LEU A 259 -18.96 -13.73 -11.29
N ALA A 260 -19.50 -12.71 -10.61
CA ALA A 260 -20.82 -12.76 -9.97
C ALA A 260 -21.98 -12.88 -10.97
N GLU A 261 -21.91 -12.17 -12.11
CA GLU A 261 -22.89 -12.30 -13.21
C GLU A 261 -23.00 -13.75 -13.72
N LEU A 262 -21.87 -14.46 -13.79
CA LEU A 262 -21.81 -15.83 -14.28
C LEU A 262 -22.22 -16.85 -13.22
N SER A 263 -21.92 -16.58 -11.96
CA SER A 263 -22.21 -17.48 -10.83
C SER A 263 -23.68 -17.42 -10.38
N SER A 264 -24.39 -16.33 -10.66
CA SER A 264 -25.77 -16.10 -10.21
C SER A 264 -26.87 -16.62 -11.16
N GLY A 265 -26.52 -17.22 -12.30
CA GLY A 265 -27.48 -17.87 -13.22
C GLY A 265 -28.71 -17.00 -13.55
N GLN A 266 -28.55 -16.01 -14.43
CA GLN A 266 -29.56 -15.05 -14.92
C GLN A 266 -31.03 -15.24 -14.44
N SER A 267 -31.50 -14.37 -13.53
CA SER A 267 -32.63 -13.44 -13.76
C SER A 267 -33.19 -12.86 -12.45
N ARG A 268 -33.08 -11.56 -12.27
CA ARG A 268 -34.18 -10.77 -11.68
C ARG A 268 -34.48 -9.65 -12.65
N GLY A 269 -35.62 -9.76 -13.31
CA GLY A 269 -36.14 -8.72 -14.18
C GLY A 269 -36.34 -7.43 -13.39
N VAL A 270 -35.50 -6.45 -13.69
CA VAL A 270 -35.82 -5.03 -13.63
C VAL A 270 -35.31 -4.45 -14.94
N SER A 271 -36.20 -3.76 -15.65
CA SER A 271 -35.96 -3.16 -16.96
C SER A 271 -35.13 -1.88 -16.84
N SER A 272 -33.81 -2.02 -16.92
CA SER A 272 -32.91 -1.10 -17.63
C SER A 272 -31.70 -1.94 -18.01
N GLU A 273 -31.53 -2.29 -19.29
CA GLU A 273 -30.27 -2.91 -19.70
C GLU A 273 -29.16 -1.87 -19.46
N PRO A 274 -28.16 -2.16 -18.62
CA PRO A 274 -26.97 -1.32 -18.58
C PRO A 274 -26.39 -1.32 -20.01
N SER A 275 -26.06 -0.14 -20.53
CA SER A 275 -25.25 -0.12 -21.75
C SER A 275 -24.02 -0.99 -21.48
N ASN A 276 -23.65 -1.85 -22.42
CA ASN A 276 -22.41 -2.63 -22.31
C ASN A 276 -21.33 -1.89 -23.11
N LEU A 277 -21.24 -0.57 -22.91
CA LEU A 277 -20.41 0.30 -23.72
C LEU A 277 -18.94 -0.01 -23.40
N LYS A 278 -18.15 -0.32 -24.41
CA LYS A 278 -16.71 -0.55 -24.26
C LYS A 278 -15.91 0.57 -24.89
N LEU A 279 -14.64 0.70 -24.50
CA LEU A 279 -13.73 1.63 -25.18
C LEU A 279 -13.63 1.37 -26.69
N GLN A 280 -13.77 0.11 -27.13
CA GLN A 280 -13.80 -0.24 -28.54
C GLN A 280 -15.02 0.36 -29.27
N ASP A 281 -16.18 0.43 -28.62
CA ASP A 281 -17.39 1.03 -29.22
C ASP A 281 -17.23 2.55 -29.45
N VAL A 282 -16.45 3.23 -28.60
CA VAL A 282 -16.11 4.65 -28.79
C VAL A 282 -15.33 4.85 -30.09
N ILE A 283 -14.44 3.91 -30.42
CA ILE A 283 -13.65 3.91 -31.65
C ILE A 283 -14.53 3.57 -32.85
N ASP A 284 -15.20 2.42 -32.79
CA ASP A 284 -15.95 1.86 -33.92
C ASP A 284 -17.11 2.77 -34.34
N GLN A 285 -17.76 3.41 -33.36
CA GLN A 285 -18.89 4.29 -33.58
C GLN A 285 -18.49 5.78 -33.63
N LYS A 286 -17.19 6.09 -33.57
CA LYS A 286 -16.64 7.47 -33.56
C LYS A 286 -17.33 8.39 -32.57
N ARG A 287 -17.61 7.87 -31.36
CA ARG A 287 -18.28 8.64 -30.31
C ARG A 287 -17.35 9.74 -29.79
N SER A 288 -17.98 10.80 -29.29
CA SER A 288 -17.33 11.91 -28.61
C SER A 288 -18.06 12.10 -27.29
N ILE A 289 -17.46 11.66 -26.20
CA ILE A 289 -18.10 11.64 -24.88
C ILE A 289 -17.42 12.70 -24.00
N PRO A 290 -18.07 13.84 -23.70
CA PRO A 290 -17.59 14.79 -22.71
C PRO A 290 -17.36 14.13 -21.35
N PHE A 291 -16.32 14.53 -20.62
CA PHE A 291 -16.02 13.95 -19.29
C PHE A 291 -17.19 14.09 -18.31
N ASP A 292 -17.89 15.22 -18.37
CA ASP A 292 -19.07 15.46 -17.52
C ASP A 292 -20.23 14.52 -17.86
N ASP A 293 -20.34 14.04 -19.11
CA ASP A 293 -21.38 13.07 -19.50
C ASP A 293 -21.08 11.65 -19.00
N ILE A 294 -19.80 11.34 -18.75
CA ILE A 294 -19.39 10.10 -18.06
C ILE A 294 -19.79 10.18 -16.57
N ASN A 295 -19.78 11.38 -15.98
CA ASN A 295 -20.11 11.64 -14.58
C ASN A 295 -21.63 11.84 -14.31
N SER A 296 -22.39 12.40 -15.26
CA SER A 296 -23.67 13.09 -14.98
C SER A 296 -24.97 12.29 -15.16
N GLY A 297 -24.96 11.02 -15.53
CA GLY A 297 -26.21 10.23 -15.58
C GLY A 297 -26.50 9.56 -16.91
N VAL A 298 -25.99 10.11 -18.01
CA VAL A 298 -26.38 9.67 -19.37
C VAL A 298 -25.89 8.23 -19.66
N PHE A 299 -24.86 7.78 -18.94
CA PHE A 299 -24.29 6.42 -19.00
C PHE A 299 -24.15 5.76 -17.60
N VAL A 300 -24.83 6.27 -16.56
CA VAL A 300 -24.51 5.97 -15.14
C VAL A 300 -24.83 4.55 -14.66
N ASP A 301 -25.61 3.78 -15.43
CA ASP A 301 -25.77 2.36 -15.14
C ASP A 301 -24.58 1.50 -15.62
N ASP A 302 -23.62 2.07 -16.36
CA ASP A 302 -22.45 1.36 -16.88
C ASP A 302 -21.19 1.61 -16.04
N ARG A 303 -21.26 1.21 -14.77
CA ARG A 303 -20.08 1.20 -13.86
C ARG A 303 -18.90 0.42 -14.46
N LEU A 304 -19.17 -0.52 -15.37
CA LEU A 304 -18.16 -1.33 -16.05
C LEU A 304 -17.37 -0.53 -17.09
N PHE A 305 -18.00 0.37 -17.84
CA PHE A 305 -17.30 1.27 -18.76
C PHE A 305 -16.33 2.21 -18.03
N CYS A 306 -16.79 2.83 -16.94
CA CYS A 306 -15.90 3.66 -16.13
C CYS A 306 -14.79 2.82 -15.50
N ALA A 307 -15.12 1.65 -14.95
CA ALA A 307 -14.14 0.76 -14.36
C ALA A 307 -13.13 0.23 -15.39
N GLU A 308 -13.50 0.06 -16.67
CA GLU A 308 -12.56 -0.28 -17.74
C GLU A 308 -11.51 0.84 -17.93
N ILE A 309 -11.95 2.10 -17.97
CA ILE A 309 -11.05 3.27 -18.06
C ILE A 309 -10.14 3.31 -16.83
N GLN A 310 -10.72 3.23 -15.63
CA GLN A 310 -9.97 3.27 -14.37
C GLN A 310 -8.97 2.12 -14.27
N THR A 311 -9.31 0.92 -14.74
CA THR A 311 -8.41 -0.24 -14.76
C THR A 311 -7.18 0.04 -15.62
N ILE A 312 -7.36 0.63 -16.81
CA ILE A 312 -6.25 0.99 -17.69
C ILE A 312 -5.39 2.08 -17.04
N LEU A 313 -6.02 3.13 -16.48
CA LEU A 313 -5.31 4.21 -15.81
C LEU A 313 -4.53 3.71 -14.60
N ARG A 314 -5.12 2.83 -13.78
CA ARG A 314 -4.45 2.18 -12.64
C ARG A 314 -3.26 1.33 -13.08
N ALA A 315 -3.45 0.51 -14.11
CA ALA A 315 -2.38 -0.35 -14.62
C ALA A 315 -1.24 0.46 -15.30
N ASN A 316 -1.49 1.73 -15.61
CA ASN A 316 -0.49 2.71 -16.07
C ASN A 316 -0.01 3.65 -14.94
N HIS A 317 -0.35 3.36 -13.69
CA HIS A 317 0.05 4.13 -12.51
C HIS A 317 -0.39 5.60 -12.56
N LEU A 318 -1.61 5.84 -13.06
CA LEU A 318 -2.25 7.16 -13.15
C LEU A 318 -3.45 7.31 -12.23
N LEU A 319 -3.95 6.22 -11.66
CA LEU A 319 -5.11 6.20 -10.78
C LEU A 319 -4.92 5.12 -9.70
N GLU A 320 -5.35 5.41 -8.47
CA GLU A 320 -5.21 4.48 -7.34
C GLU A 320 -6.41 3.50 -7.27
N VAL A 321 -7.63 4.01 -7.44
CA VAL A 321 -8.88 3.29 -7.14
C VAL A 321 -9.66 2.94 -8.41
N VAL A 322 -10.27 1.74 -8.43
CA VAL A 322 -11.23 1.30 -9.46
C VAL A 322 -12.57 1.02 -8.80
N ASP A 323 -13.44 2.03 -8.76
CA ASP A 323 -14.76 1.99 -8.10
C ASP A 323 -15.94 2.05 -9.10
N GLY A 324 -15.64 2.23 -10.39
CA GLY A 324 -16.64 2.44 -11.45
C GLY A 324 -17.31 3.82 -11.39
N ILE A 325 -16.79 4.75 -10.59
CA ILE A 325 -17.31 6.12 -10.42
C ILE A 325 -16.40 7.10 -11.15
N TYR A 326 -16.96 7.83 -12.13
CA TYR A 326 -16.22 8.83 -12.88
C TYR A 326 -16.14 10.17 -12.11
N GLY A 327 -15.47 10.15 -10.95
CA GLY A 327 -15.27 11.33 -10.11
C GLY A 327 -14.08 12.20 -10.53
N SER A 328 -13.80 13.25 -9.75
CA SER A 328 -12.72 14.21 -10.02
C SER A 328 -11.35 13.55 -10.18
N LYS A 329 -11.04 12.52 -9.39
CA LYS A 329 -9.78 11.75 -9.49
C LYS A 329 -9.65 11.02 -10.83
N THR A 330 -10.73 10.38 -11.29
CA THR A 330 -10.75 9.68 -12.59
C THR A 330 -10.59 10.68 -13.74
N GLN A 331 -11.25 11.84 -13.63
CA GLN A 331 -11.17 12.92 -14.62
C GLN A 331 -9.75 13.49 -14.70
N GLU A 332 -9.10 13.77 -13.57
CA GLU A 332 -7.73 14.25 -13.49
C GLU A 332 -6.73 13.22 -14.03
N ALA A 333 -6.86 11.95 -13.64
CA ALA A 333 -6.03 10.87 -14.16
C ALA A 333 -6.13 10.75 -15.69
N LEU A 334 -7.32 10.93 -16.26
CA LEU A 334 -7.50 10.90 -17.71
C LEU A 334 -6.95 12.16 -18.41
N ARG A 335 -7.04 13.34 -17.79
CA ARG A 335 -6.36 14.56 -18.29
C ARG A 335 -4.85 14.36 -18.34
N ASN A 336 -4.27 13.83 -17.26
CA ASN A 336 -2.83 13.52 -17.17
C ASN A 336 -2.42 12.46 -18.20
N PHE A 337 -3.24 11.42 -18.39
CA PHE A 337 -3.05 10.44 -19.45
C PHE A 337 -2.99 11.09 -20.83
N LYS A 338 -3.92 11.99 -21.14
CA LYS A 338 -3.95 12.71 -22.42
C LYS A 338 -2.75 13.63 -22.59
N ALA A 339 -2.41 14.43 -21.57
CA ALA A 339 -1.27 15.34 -21.58
C ALA A 339 0.05 14.59 -21.82
N SER A 340 0.27 13.49 -21.11
CA SER A 340 1.49 12.65 -21.25
C SER A 340 1.71 12.08 -22.66
N ARG A 341 0.63 11.98 -23.45
CA ARG A 341 0.64 11.44 -24.82
C ARG A 341 0.35 12.49 -25.87
N GLN A 342 0.32 13.77 -25.48
CA GLN A 342 0.05 14.91 -26.36
C GLN A 342 -1.26 14.71 -27.16
N LEU A 343 -2.30 14.20 -26.47
CA LEU A 343 -3.59 13.94 -27.09
C LEU A 343 -4.49 15.17 -27.00
N ASP A 344 -4.91 15.68 -28.15
CA ASP A 344 -5.77 16.85 -28.28
C ASP A 344 -7.26 16.56 -27.93
N GLY A 345 -8.10 17.59 -28.00
CA GLY A 345 -9.56 17.46 -27.89
C GLY A 345 -10.16 17.73 -26.51
N GLY A 346 -9.44 18.41 -25.62
CA GLY A 346 -9.99 18.90 -24.33
C GLY A 346 -10.54 17.80 -23.41
N ASP A 347 -11.56 18.12 -22.61
CA ASP A 347 -12.20 17.19 -21.67
C ASP A 347 -13.22 16.26 -22.36
N VAL A 348 -12.74 15.57 -23.39
CA VAL A 348 -13.53 14.64 -24.21
C VAL A 348 -12.78 13.31 -24.38
N LEU A 349 -13.51 12.22 -24.13
CA LEU A 349 -13.16 10.85 -24.51
C LEU A 349 -13.68 10.59 -25.93
N GLY A 350 -12.85 10.90 -26.92
CA GLY A 350 -13.08 10.57 -28.33
C GLY A 350 -12.30 9.34 -28.80
N ALA A 351 -12.46 8.96 -30.07
CA ALA A 351 -11.82 7.78 -30.65
C ALA A 351 -10.28 7.75 -30.46
N THR A 352 -9.60 8.89 -30.58
CA THR A 352 -8.14 8.97 -30.37
C THR A 352 -7.74 8.66 -28.93
N THR A 353 -8.46 9.22 -27.95
CA THR A 353 -8.22 8.95 -26.52
C THR A 353 -8.54 7.50 -26.18
N ALA A 354 -9.66 6.97 -26.68
CA ALA A 354 -10.05 5.58 -26.47
C ALA A 354 -9.03 4.60 -27.07
N LYS A 355 -8.50 4.89 -28.27
CA LYS A 355 -7.45 4.11 -28.89
C LYS A 355 -6.17 4.12 -28.06
N ALA A 356 -5.75 5.30 -27.59
CA ALA A 356 -4.58 5.42 -26.73
C ALA A 356 -4.73 4.64 -25.42
N LEU A 357 -5.91 4.66 -24.79
CA LEU A 357 -6.20 3.84 -23.61
C LEU A 357 -6.07 2.34 -23.93
N LEU A 358 -6.64 1.86 -25.03
CA LEU A 358 -6.53 0.45 -25.44
C LEU A 358 -5.09 0.05 -25.79
N ASP A 359 -4.29 0.94 -26.37
CA ASP A 359 -2.87 0.67 -26.62
C ASP A 359 -2.09 0.62 -25.29
N ALA A 360 -2.41 1.51 -24.35
CA ALA A 360 -1.85 1.51 -23.00
C ALA A 360 -2.24 0.26 -22.19
N LYS A 361 -3.44 -0.30 -22.43
CA LYS A 361 -3.92 -1.56 -21.86
C LYS A 361 -2.96 -2.72 -22.16
N GLN A 362 -2.36 -2.75 -23.35
CA GLN A 362 -1.44 -3.81 -23.79
C GLN A 362 0.00 -3.68 -23.24
N GLY A 363 0.37 -2.51 -22.73
CA GLY A 363 1.70 -2.21 -22.16
C GLY A 363 1.73 -2.02 -20.64
N ALA A 364 0.58 -2.07 -19.98
CA ALA A 364 0.41 -1.81 -18.56
C ALA A 364 1.12 -2.85 -17.67
N GLY A 365 1.76 -2.41 -16.57
CA GLY A 365 2.49 -3.28 -15.65
C GLY A 365 3.83 -3.84 -16.16
N LYS A 366 4.27 -3.50 -17.37
CA LYS A 366 5.61 -3.89 -17.86
C LYS A 366 6.67 -2.91 -17.37
N LEU A 367 7.79 -3.46 -16.92
CA LEU A 367 9.02 -2.71 -16.67
C LEU A 367 9.47 -1.97 -17.95
N PRO A 368 10.14 -0.81 -17.83
CA PRO A 368 10.75 -0.16 -18.98
C PRO A 368 11.76 -1.10 -19.64
N ASP A 369 11.82 -1.08 -20.97
CA ASP A 369 12.89 -1.77 -21.71
C ASP A 369 14.20 -0.97 -21.56
N TRP A 370 14.87 -1.17 -20.43
CA TRP A 370 16.09 -0.46 -20.04
C TRP A 370 17.09 -1.44 -19.42
N LYS A 371 18.28 -1.54 -20.03
CA LYS A 371 19.33 -2.48 -19.60
C LYS A 371 20.56 -1.80 -18.99
N GLY A 372 20.46 -0.52 -18.70
CA GLY A 372 21.59 0.31 -18.31
C GLY A 372 22.35 0.84 -19.53
N GLY A 373 23.21 1.82 -19.30
CA GLY A 373 23.96 2.51 -20.32
C GLY A 373 24.79 3.63 -19.71
N ASP A 374 25.37 4.48 -20.55
CA ASP A 374 26.08 5.67 -20.07
C ASP A 374 25.11 6.72 -19.50
N LYS A 375 25.68 7.81 -18.96
CA LYS A 375 24.93 8.93 -18.38
C LYS A 375 23.91 9.52 -19.34
N GLN A 376 24.25 9.66 -20.62
CA GLN A 376 23.35 10.26 -21.61
C GLN A 376 22.16 9.32 -21.89
N ALA A 377 22.41 8.03 -22.05
CA ALA A 377 21.38 7.03 -22.23
C ALA A 377 20.46 6.93 -20.99
N ALA A 378 21.02 7.00 -19.78
CA ALA A 378 20.26 6.99 -18.54
C ALA A 378 19.34 8.23 -18.41
N VAL A 379 19.83 9.43 -18.74
CA VAL A 379 19.01 10.65 -18.77
C VAL A 379 17.81 10.48 -19.71
N GLN A 380 18.02 9.97 -20.92
CA GLN A 380 16.93 9.73 -21.87
C GLN A 380 15.95 8.66 -21.38
N ALA A 381 16.45 7.60 -20.73
CA ALA A 381 15.61 6.58 -20.13
C ALA A 381 14.72 7.13 -19.00
N ILE A 382 15.27 8.01 -18.15
CA ILE A 382 14.53 8.70 -17.08
C ILE A 382 13.43 9.59 -17.65
N ILE A 383 13.73 10.40 -18.67
CA ILE A 383 12.72 11.26 -19.32
C ILE A 383 11.61 10.40 -19.94
N LYS A 384 11.98 9.34 -20.65
CA LYS A 384 11.02 8.42 -21.29
C LYS A 384 10.14 7.73 -20.25
N GLU A 385 10.72 7.29 -19.13
CA GLU A 385 9.97 6.64 -18.06
C GLU A 385 9.05 7.62 -17.32
N ALA A 386 9.52 8.85 -17.06
CA ALA A 386 8.69 9.91 -16.50
C ALA A 386 7.44 10.14 -17.35
N HIS A 387 7.60 10.29 -18.67
CA HIS A 387 6.46 10.41 -19.59
C HIS A 387 5.56 9.17 -19.60
N ARG A 388 6.15 7.95 -19.58
CA ARG A 388 5.39 6.70 -19.54
C ARG A 388 4.50 6.62 -18.30
N GLN A 389 4.99 7.11 -17.16
CA GLN A 389 4.25 7.18 -15.91
C GLN A 389 3.42 8.48 -15.76
N GLY A 390 3.26 9.27 -16.82
CA GLY A 390 2.37 10.44 -16.84
C GLY A 390 2.95 11.74 -16.28
N ILE A 391 4.26 11.80 -16.05
CA ILE A 391 4.95 13.03 -15.66
C ILE A 391 5.34 13.77 -16.94
N ALA A 392 4.64 14.86 -17.23
CA ALA A 392 4.89 15.72 -18.38
C ALA A 392 5.59 17.04 -18.01
N SER A 393 5.57 17.42 -16.73
CA SER A 393 6.18 18.66 -16.26
C SER A 393 7.71 18.62 -16.39
N GLN A 394 8.25 19.57 -17.15
CA GLN A 394 9.70 19.74 -17.30
C GLN A 394 10.38 19.99 -15.95
N ALA A 395 9.75 20.74 -15.04
CA ALA A 395 10.27 21.00 -13.71
C ALA A 395 10.37 19.70 -12.88
N GLN A 396 9.33 18.86 -12.93
CA GLN A 396 9.33 17.58 -12.22
C GLN A 396 10.42 16.64 -12.78
N ILE A 397 10.54 16.56 -14.11
CA ILE A 397 11.58 15.75 -14.76
C ILE A 397 12.98 16.25 -14.40
N ALA A 398 13.20 17.57 -14.38
CA ALA A 398 14.45 18.17 -13.97
C ALA A 398 14.83 17.80 -12.53
N TYR A 399 13.84 17.78 -11.63
CA TYR A 399 14.05 17.39 -10.24
C TYR A 399 14.39 15.89 -10.07
N ILE A 400 13.74 15.01 -10.84
CA ILE A 400 14.08 13.58 -10.88
C ILE A 400 15.55 13.40 -11.31
N LEU A 401 15.97 14.07 -12.39
CA LEU A 401 17.36 14.00 -12.88
C LEU A 401 18.38 14.56 -11.89
N ALA A 402 18.05 15.68 -11.23
CA ALA A 402 18.88 16.28 -10.19
C ALA A 402 19.07 15.35 -8.99
N THR A 403 18.01 14.67 -8.59
CA THR A 403 18.03 13.67 -7.53
C THR A 403 18.95 12.51 -7.91
N VAL A 404 18.79 11.91 -9.10
CA VAL A 404 19.66 10.82 -9.57
C VAL A 404 21.11 11.27 -9.65
N GLN A 405 21.37 12.48 -10.14
CA GLN A 405 22.72 13.03 -10.19
C GLN A 405 23.37 13.05 -8.81
N HIS A 406 22.62 13.46 -7.78
CA HIS A 406 23.14 13.50 -6.42
C HIS A 406 23.35 12.11 -5.82
N GLU A 407 22.29 11.28 -5.82
CA GLU A 407 22.30 9.97 -5.14
C GLU A 407 23.32 8.99 -5.74
N THR A 408 23.61 9.12 -7.03
CA THR A 408 24.53 8.22 -7.75
C THR A 408 25.94 8.79 -7.90
N ALA A 409 26.27 9.90 -7.21
CA ALA A 409 27.53 10.62 -7.37
C ALA A 409 27.87 10.93 -8.85
N GLU A 410 26.86 11.42 -9.58
CA GLU A 410 26.88 11.77 -11.00
C GLU A 410 27.08 10.61 -12.00
N THR A 411 27.17 9.36 -11.54
CA THR A 411 27.40 8.19 -12.40
C THR A 411 26.17 7.81 -13.22
N PHE A 412 24.96 8.14 -12.73
CA PHE A 412 23.69 7.68 -13.29
C PHE A 412 23.65 6.16 -13.42
N GLN A 413 24.19 5.45 -12.41
CA GLN A 413 24.05 4.01 -12.23
C GLN A 413 23.34 3.73 -10.90
N PRO A 414 22.53 2.66 -10.81
CA PRO A 414 22.03 2.18 -9.52
C PRO A 414 23.17 1.93 -8.54
N VAL A 415 23.04 2.39 -7.30
CA VAL A 415 24.04 2.23 -6.23
C VAL A 415 23.45 1.55 -5.01
N LYS A 416 24.30 0.96 -4.16
CA LYS A 416 23.90 0.51 -2.83
C LYS A 416 24.38 1.49 -1.76
N GLU A 417 23.65 1.51 -0.66
CA GLU A 417 24.06 2.21 0.55
C GLU A 417 25.47 1.75 0.99
N SER A 418 26.28 2.72 1.37
CA SER A 418 27.66 2.53 1.84
C SER A 418 28.68 2.01 0.80
N ASP A 419 28.32 1.91 -0.49
CA ASP A 419 29.23 1.40 -1.53
C ASP A 419 30.53 2.20 -1.67
N PHE A 420 30.53 3.48 -1.31
CA PHE A 420 31.72 4.34 -1.31
C PHE A 420 32.83 3.88 -0.34
N LEU A 421 32.51 3.02 0.64
CA LEU A 421 33.48 2.44 1.57
C LEU A 421 34.28 1.28 0.95
N GLY A 422 33.77 0.67 -0.13
CA GLY A 422 34.34 -0.53 -0.74
C GLY A 422 34.15 -1.81 0.10
N GLU A 423 34.22 -2.97 -0.54
CA GLU A 423 34.08 -4.26 0.15
C GLU A 423 35.38 -4.68 0.84
N PRO A 424 35.34 -5.27 2.06
CA PRO A 424 34.14 -5.73 2.80
C PRO A 424 33.57 -4.68 3.78
N ALA A 425 34.12 -3.46 3.82
CA ALA A 425 33.73 -2.44 4.80
C ALA A 425 32.28 -1.98 4.59
N ALA A 426 31.86 -1.84 3.32
CA ALA A 426 30.48 -1.51 2.95
C ALA A 426 29.48 -2.55 3.48
N GLU A 427 29.74 -3.84 3.30
CA GLU A 427 28.86 -4.89 3.83
C GLU A 427 28.79 -4.93 5.36
N ASN A 428 29.93 -4.70 6.03
CA ASN A 428 29.95 -4.64 7.48
C ASN A 428 29.14 -3.45 8.02
N ASP A 429 29.24 -2.29 7.37
CA ASP A 429 28.46 -1.11 7.71
C ASP A 429 26.96 -1.35 7.52
N ARG A 430 26.55 -1.90 6.36
CA ARG A 430 25.15 -2.21 6.07
C ARG A 430 24.52 -3.17 7.08
N LYS A 431 25.27 -4.16 7.58
CA LYS A 431 24.80 -5.09 8.62
C LYS A 431 24.47 -4.43 9.95
N THR A 432 24.96 -3.21 10.20
CA THR A 432 24.64 -2.44 11.41
C THR A 432 23.32 -1.67 11.28
N LEU A 433 22.77 -1.54 10.07
CA LEU A 433 21.55 -0.77 9.83
C LEU A 433 20.33 -1.50 10.42
N PRO A 434 19.40 -0.79 11.07
CA PRO A 434 18.21 -1.39 11.70
C PRO A 434 17.24 -2.03 10.69
N TYR A 435 17.44 -1.77 9.40
CA TYR A 435 16.64 -2.28 8.29
C TYR A 435 17.40 -3.25 7.38
N TYR A 436 18.58 -3.74 7.79
CA TYR A 436 19.25 -4.85 7.08
C TYR A 436 18.34 -6.10 7.02
N PRO A 437 18.26 -6.83 5.89
CA PRO A 437 19.02 -6.71 4.64
C PRO A 437 18.45 -5.70 3.62
N PHE A 438 17.39 -4.97 3.97
CA PHE A 438 16.67 -4.01 3.13
C PHE A 438 17.27 -2.60 3.20
N TYR A 439 18.59 -2.52 3.09
CA TYR A 439 19.32 -1.26 2.92
C TYR A 439 19.07 -0.65 1.53
N GLY A 440 19.47 0.62 1.38
CA GLY A 440 19.23 1.42 0.18
C GLY A 440 19.82 0.79 -1.07
N ARG A 441 18.99 0.59 -2.10
CA ARG A 441 19.39 0.14 -3.45
C ARG A 441 18.68 0.95 -4.52
N GLY A 442 19.39 1.25 -5.61
CA GLY A 442 18.80 1.76 -6.85
C GLY A 442 19.34 3.12 -7.30
N TYR A 443 18.62 3.78 -8.23
CA TYR A 443 18.91 5.18 -8.61
C TYR A 443 18.66 6.17 -7.47
N VAL A 444 17.75 5.81 -6.58
CA VAL A 444 17.47 6.44 -5.28
C VAL A 444 17.38 5.31 -4.27
N GLN A 445 17.70 5.58 -3.01
CA GLN A 445 17.79 4.55 -1.99
C GLN A 445 16.40 3.99 -1.61
N LEU A 446 16.06 2.80 -2.15
CA LEU A 446 14.93 2.02 -1.64
C LEU A 446 15.35 1.29 -0.34
N THR A 447 14.87 1.77 0.80
CA THR A 447 15.18 1.24 2.14
C THR A 447 13.94 0.63 2.81
N HIS A 448 14.11 -0.23 3.82
CA HIS A 448 13.05 -0.87 4.62
C HIS A 448 12.25 -1.98 3.90
N LEU A 449 11.98 -3.07 4.62
CA LEU A 449 11.21 -4.24 4.14
C LEU A 449 9.88 -3.85 3.50
N ASP A 450 9.15 -2.90 4.06
CA ASP A 450 7.85 -2.50 3.53
C ASP A 450 7.97 -1.92 2.11
N ASN A 451 9.03 -1.17 1.81
CA ASN A 451 9.26 -0.65 0.47
C ASN A 451 9.59 -1.76 -0.54
N TYR A 452 10.32 -2.80 -0.12
CA TYR A 452 10.58 -3.96 -0.96
C TYR A 452 9.32 -4.79 -1.19
N ARG A 453 8.44 -4.94 -0.19
CA ARG A 453 7.12 -5.59 -0.34
C ARG A 453 6.23 -4.84 -1.33
N LYS A 454 6.12 -3.51 -1.19
CA LYS A 454 5.39 -2.64 -2.14
C LYS A 454 5.74 -2.91 -3.59
N TYR A 455 7.04 -2.89 -3.90
CA TYR A 455 7.50 -3.09 -5.26
C TYR A 455 7.51 -4.56 -5.67
N SER A 456 7.57 -5.50 -4.72
CA SER A 456 7.37 -6.92 -5.01
C SER A 456 5.97 -7.16 -5.55
N ASP A 457 4.96 -6.63 -4.87
CA ASP A 457 3.56 -6.74 -5.29
C ASP A 457 3.30 -6.00 -6.61
N LEU A 458 3.77 -4.74 -6.69
CA LEU A 458 3.52 -3.88 -7.85
C LEU A 458 4.16 -4.41 -9.14
N LEU A 459 5.33 -5.04 -9.04
CA LEU A 459 6.06 -5.56 -10.20
C LEU A 459 5.87 -7.07 -10.39
N SER A 460 5.18 -7.74 -9.46
CA SER A 460 5.10 -9.21 -9.41
C SER A 460 6.49 -9.87 -9.44
N LEU A 461 7.42 -9.34 -8.64
CA LEU A 461 8.79 -9.83 -8.49
C LEU A 461 9.07 -10.12 -7.02
N ASP A 462 9.82 -11.18 -6.71
CA ASP A 462 10.20 -11.46 -5.33
C ASP A 462 11.42 -10.64 -4.89
N LEU A 463 11.22 -9.35 -4.61
CA LEU A 463 12.29 -8.45 -4.13
C LEU A 463 12.58 -8.66 -2.64
N VAL A 464 11.72 -9.36 -1.90
CA VAL A 464 11.95 -9.64 -0.46
C VAL A 464 13.02 -10.70 -0.30
N ASN A 465 12.91 -11.81 -1.02
CA ASN A 465 13.94 -12.86 -0.97
C ASN A 465 15.09 -12.58 -1.93
N ASN A 466 14.89 -11.71 -2.94
CA ASN A 466 15.93 -11.32 -3.90
C ASN A 466 16.09 -9.78 -3.96
N PRO A 467 16.49 -9.12 -2.86
CA PRO A 467 16.57 -7.65 -2.81
C PRO A 467 17.58 -7.06 -3.79
N GLU A 468 18.54 -7.85 -4.26
CA GLU A 468 19.48 -7.47 -5.31
C GLU A 468 18.81 -7.19 -6.67
N LEU A 469 17.59 -7.69 -6.92
CA LEU A 469 16.85 -7.37 -8.14
C LEU A 469 16.58 -5.87 -8.29
N VAL A 470 16.49 -5.11 -7.19
CA VAL A 470 16.32 -3.65 -7.24
C VAL A 470 17.48 -2.98 -7.98
N MET A 471 18.68 -3.58 -7.99
CA MET A 471 19.83 -3.05 -8.72
C MET A 471 19.73 -3.21 -10.25
N LEU A 472 18.77 -3.99 -10.76
CA LEU A 472 18.56 -4.09 -12.20
C LEU A 472 18.07 -2.74 -12.74
N PRO A 473 18.65 -2.21 -13.84
CA PRO A 473 18.38 -0.86 -14.29
C PRO A 473 16.91 -0.57 -14.58
N ASP A 474 16.19 -1.51 -15.20
CA ASP A 474 14.77 -1.40 -15.52
C ASP A 474 13.89 -1.30 -14.26
N ILE A 475 14.17 -2.13 -13.25
CA ILE A 475 13.49 -2.11 -11.94
C ILE A 475 13.78 -0.81 -11.20
N SER A 476 15.07 -0.45 -11.06
CA SER A 476 15.51 0.80 -10.44
C SER A 476 14.87 2.04 -11.09
N LEU A 477 14.82 2.07 -12.42
CA LEU A 477 14.27 3.19 -13.19
C LEU A 477 12.77 3.34 -12.94
N PHE A 478 12.03 2.23 -12.93
CA PHE A 478 10.63 2.23 -12.59
C PHE A 478 10.39 2.76 -11.17
N ILE A 479 11.13 2.22 -10.19
CA ILE A 479 11.02 2.57 -8.76
C ILE A 479 11.31 4.04 -8.51
N LEU A 480 12.32 4.61 -9.19
CA LEU A 480 12.66 6.02 -9.10
C LEU A 480 11.46 6.90 -9.44
N VAL A 481 10.95 6.76 -10.66
CA VAL A 481 9.89 7.63 -11.18
C VAL A 481 8.59 7.42 -10.42
N HIS A 482 8.23 6.15 -10.21
CA HIS A 482 7.01 5.76 -9.50
C HIS A 482 7.06 6.23 -8.04
N GLY A 483 8.20 6.03 -7.39
CA GLY A 483 8.41 6.36 -6.00
C GLY A 483 8.29 7.86 -5.72
N MET A 484 8.86 8.69 -6.58
CA MET A 484 8.79 10.16 -6.45
C MET A 484 7.40 10.70 -6.77
N LYS A 485 6.74 10.13 -7.78
CA LYS A 485 5.37 10.53 -8.17
C LYS A 485 4.36 10.34 -7.05
N TRP A 486 4.50 9.24 -6.31
CA TRP A 486 3.49 8.79 -5.37
C TRP A 486 3.96 8.82 -3.90
N GLY A 487 5.17 9.31 -3.66
CA GLY A 487 5.70 9.53 -2.31
C GLY A 487 5.99 8.25 -1.54
N VAL A 488 6.53 7.24 -2.21
CA VAL A 488 6.78 5.92 -1.60
C VAL A 488 7.86 5.96 -0.53
N PHE A 489 8.85 6.84 -0.70
CA PHE A 489 10.03 6.87 0.14
C PHE A 489 9.72 7.52 1.51
N THR A 490 9.02 8.66 1.51
CA THR A 490 8.77 9.47 2.73
C THR A 490 7.31 9.86 2.95
N GLY A 491 6.41 9.55 2.01
CA GLY A 491 5.04 10.03 1.97
C GLY A 491 4.83 11.30 1.13
N MET A 492 5.91 12.01 0.77
CA MET A 492 5.83 13.27 0.01
C MET A 492 6.02 13.04 -1.48
N LYS A 493 5.21 13.70 -2.31
CA LYS A 493 5.10 13.52 -3.77
C LYS A 493 5.72 14.69 -4.54
N LEU A 494 5.99 14.48 -5.83
CA LEU A 494 6.40 15.56 -6.74
C LEU A 494 5.39 16.72 -6.76
N ASP A 495 4.09 16.40 -6.83
CA ASP A 495 3.02 17.42 -6.91
C ASP A 495 2.87 18.26 -5.63
N ASP A 496 3.38 17.78 -4.48
CA ASP A 496 3.36 18.54 -3.23
C ASP A 496 4.28 19.78 -3.26
N TYR A 497 5.27 19.79 -4.16
CA TYR A 497 6.29 20.83 -4.24
C TYR A 497 6.45 21.43 -5.64
N ILE A 498 6.08 20.70 -6.68
CA ILE A 498 6.28 21.08 -8.08
C ILE A 498 4.96 20.84 -8.81
N SER A 499 4.23 21.92 -9.06
CA SER A 499 2.95 21.95 -9.75
C SER A 499 3.01 22.90 -10.95
N GLU A 500 1.89 23.08 -11.67
CA GLU A 500 1.80 24.06 -12.77
C GLU A 500 1.96 25.52 -12.29
N SER A 501 1.61 25.81 -11.03
CA SER A 501 1.59 27.16 -10.48
C SER A 501 2.73 27.48 -9.52
N SER A 502 3.47 26.47 -9.06
CA SER A 502 4.55 26.63 -8.07
C SER A 502 5.65 25.58 -8.25
N VAL A 503 6.91 26.01 -8.11
CA VAL A 503 8.08 25.14 -8.16
C VAL A 503 8.97 25.42 -6.95
N ASP A 504 9.05 24.48 -6.02
CA ASP A 504 9.91 24.51 -4.84
C ASP A 504 10.86 23.29 -4.84
N PHE A 505 11.96 23.40 -5.58
CA PHE A 505 12.97 22.33 -5.65
C PHE A 505 13.68 22.09 -4.33
N TRP A 506 13.78 23.10 -3.46
CA TRP A 506 14.45 22.98 -2.18
C TRP A 506 13.65 22.05 -1.25
N SER A 507 12.36 22.35 -1.07
CA SER A 507 11.49 21.54 -0.22
C SER A 507 11.24 20.15 -0.81
N ALA A 508 11.31 20.01 -2.14
CA ALA A 508 11.17 18.73 -2.82
C ALA A 508 12.18 17.67 -2.35
N ARG A 509 13.29 18.05 -1.69
CA ARG A 509 14.22 17.08 -1.07
C ARG A 509 13.53 16.11 -0.12
N LYS A 510 12.45 16.57 0.53
CA LYS A 510 11.57 15.79 1.40
C LYS A 510 10.97 14.54 0.75
N ILE A 511 10.94 14.46 -0.58
CA ILE A 511 10.46 13.29 -1.34
C ILE A 511 11.38 12.07 -1.11
N ILE A 512 12.69 12.27 -0.95
CA ILE A 512 13.68 11.18 -0.84
C ILE A 512 14.21 11.04 0.58
N ASN A 513 14.56 12.16 1.20
CA ASN A 513 15.14 12.21 2.55
C ASN A 513 14.69 13.52 3.22
N GLY A 514 15.24 13.94 4.36
CA GLY A 514 14.91 15.22 4.99
C GLY A 514 15.30 16.45 4.15
N ILE A 515 16.08 17.37 4.71
CA ILE A 515 16.57 18.56 3.98
C ILE A 515 18.06 18.50 3.70
N ASP A 516 18.67 17.33 3.90
CA ASP A 516 20.10 17.15 3.63
C ASP A 516 20.40 17.37 2.13
N ARG A 517 21.43 18.19 1.88
CA ARG A 517 21.88 18.61 0.54
C ARG A 517 20.81 19.29 -0.33
N ALA A 518 19.69 19.76 0.25
CA ALA A 518 18.59 20.40 -0.49
C ALA A 518 19.05 21.55 -1.42
N GLU A 519 19.91 22.45 -0.92
CA GLU A 519 20.43 23.58 -1.71
C GLU A 519 21.29 23.12 -2.92
N LEU A 520 22.03 22.02 -2.78
CA LEU A 520 22.84 21.48 -3.87
C LEU A 520 21.95 20.83 -4.95
N ILE A 521 20.95 20.06 -4.52
CA ILE A 521 20.01 19.39 -5.42
C ILE A 521 19.13 20.41 -6.14
N GLU A 522 18.71 21.47 -5.46
CA GLU A 522 18.01 22.61 -6.09
C GLU A 522 18.83 23.22 -7.24
N LYS A 523 20.13 23.45 -7.02
CA LYS A 523 21.03 23.95 -8.09
C LYS A 523 21.11 22.98 -9.27
N TYR A 524 21.16 21.67 -9.01
CA TYR A 524 21.11 20.67 -10.07
C TYR A 524 19.77 20.71 -10.82
N ALA A 525 18.64 20.84 -10.12
CA ALA A 525 17.31 20.89 -10.72
C ALA A 525 17.14 22.10 -11.63
N ILE A 526 17.57 23.29 -11.21
CA ILE A 526 17.56 24.51 -12.04
C ILE A 526 18.38 24.31 -13.33
N ASN A 527 19.57 23.70 -13.20
CA ASN A 527 20.43 23.42 -14.35
C ASN A 527 19.82 22.40 -15.32
N TRP A 528 19.18 21.35 -14.81
CA TRP A 528 18.46 20.38 -15.64
C TRP A 528 17.24 20.98 -16.30
N GLN A 529 16.48 21.81 -15.58
CA GLN A 529 15.30 22.48 -16.13
C GLN A 529 15.70 23.37 -17.31
N THR A 530 16.81 24.10 -17.19
CA THR A 530 17.35 24.93 -18.28
C THR A 530 17.77 24.10 -19.49
N GLN A 531 18.28 22.88 -19.30
CA GLN A 531 18.73 22.02 -20.40
C GLN A 531 17.59 21.28 -21.12
N LEU A 532 16.46 21.06 -20.44
CA LEU A 532 15.30 20.40 -21.02
C LEU A 532 14.43 21.34 -21.87
N GLY A 533 14.69 22.65 -21.84
CA GLY A 533 13.96 23.70 -22.55
C GLY A 533 14.84 24.34 -23.60
#